data_AF-A0A5K1JG23-F1
#
_entry.id   AF-A0A5K1JG23-F1
#
_cell.length_a   1.000
_cell.length_b   1.000
_cell.length_c   1.000
_cell.angle_alpha   90.00
_cell.angle_beta   90.00
_cell.angle_gamma   90.00
#
_symmetry.space_group_name_H-M   'P 1'
#
loop_
_entity.id
_entity.type
_entity.pdbx_description
1 polymer ?
#
loop_
_entity_poly.entity_id
_entity_poly.type
_entity_poly.pdbx_seq_one_letter_code
_entity_poly.pdbx_strand_id
1 'polypeptide(L)'
;MSVEKTPCISAIDTTNFARQIVLDFEFAPVPKQRQRRGLRNEIIEVGAVKLDYHGNVMGEFSQFAQTEFTEGVAFPVRELTGISAVDTAMADPLCMVIKRLSDWIGRYSARVVCWSGADRRQLLTECQAKHIDLFAFPTDWADLQAFYTSIMDVGSHGCVSLSDASTWFGIEFDESTGHAHSALADARVTAKLLKQMMDGDYRVSPHAQEVRERWGMGERVQTRLSSKCSELGDLLLKLKAGVGH
;
A
#
# COMPACT_ATOMS: atom_id res chain seq x y z
N MET A 1 17.78 -1.68 -57.02
CA MET A 1 18.08 -2.16 -55.64
C MET A 1 17.53 -1.13 -54.68
N SER A 2 16.32 -1.38 -54.18
CA SER A 2 15.62 -0.50 -53.25
C SER A 2 15.99 -0.93 -51.83
N VAL A 3 16.56 0.00 -51.06
CA VAL A 3 16.93 -0.24 -49.66
C VAL A 3 15.63 -0.22 -48.84
N GLU A 4 15.22 -1.37 -48.35
CA GLU A 4 14.14 -1.46 -47.35
C GLU A 4 14.56 -0.71 -46.10
N LYS A 5 13.76 0.29 -45.71
CA LYS A 5 13.88 0.96 -44.42
C LYS A 5 13.36 -0.01 -43.35
N THR A 6 14.25 -0.42 -42.46
CA THR A 6 13.93 -1.12 -41.22
C THR A 6 12.86 -0.33 -40.44
N PRO A 7 11.81 -0.97 -39.91
CA PRO A 7 10.80 -0.26 -39.12
C PRO A 7 11.46 0.30 -37.86
N CYS A 8 11.32 1.61 -37.66
CA CYS A 8 11.58 2.26 -36.39
C CYS A 8 10.77 1.52 -35.32
N ILE A 9 11.46 0.96 -34.31
CA ILE A 9 10.82 0.40 -33.13
C ILE A 9 10.04 1.54 -32.50
N SER A 10 8.73 1.57 -32.71
CA SER A 10 7.83 2.51 -32.04
C SER A 10 8.10 2.39 -30.55
N ALA A 11 8.37 3.52 -29.89
CA ALA A 11 8.44 3.61 -28.44
C ALA A 11 7.26 2.79 -27.88
N ILE A 12 7.58 1.71 -27.15
CA ILE A 12 6.56 0.93 -26.46
C ILE A 12 5.80 1.94 -25.62
N ASP A 13 4.49 2.04 -25.84
CA ASP A 13 3.65 2.93 -25.07
C ASP A 13 3.62 2.44 -23.63
N THR A 14 4.58 2.92 -22.84
CA THR A 14 4.79 2.50 -21.44
C THR A 14 3.65 2.95 -20.53
N THR A 15 2.73 3.80 -21.03
CA THR A 15 1.54 4.23 -20.29
C THR A 15 0.53 3.09 -20.08
N ASN A 16 0.61 2.02 -20.85
CA ASN A 16 -0.31 0.88 -20.77
C ASN A 16 0.10 -0.23 -19.79
N PHE A 17 1.22 -0.08 -19.07
CA PHE A 17 1.69 -1.11 -18.12
C PHE A 17 1.56 -0.63 -16.68
N ALA A 18 0.92 -1.47 -15.87
CA ALA A 18 0.92 -1.34 -14.42
C ALA A 18 2.35 -1.35 -13.90
N ARG A 19 2.72 -0.32 -13.13
CA ARG A 19 4.07 -0.21 -12.55
C ARG A 19 4.06 -0.33 -11.04
N GLN A 20 3.05 0.25 -10.40
CA GLN A 20 2.90 0.22 -8.95
C GLN A 20 1.57 -0.46 -8.60
N ILE A 21 1.63 -1.36 -7.62
CA ILE A 21 0.46 -1.93 -6.98
C ILE A 21 0.46 -1.41 -5.55
N VAL A 22 -0.39 -0.43 -5.29
CA VAL A 22 -0.59 0.05 -3.92
C VAL A 22 -1.47 -0.96 -3.22
N LEU A 23 -1.01 -1.52 -2.11
CA LEU A 23 -1.63 -2.65 -1.44
C LEU A 23 -1.77 -2.37 0.06
N ASP A 24 -2.93 -2.72 0.58
CA ASP A 24 -3.26 -2.65 2.00
C ASP A 24 -4.10 -3.88 2.39
N PHE A 25 -4.00 -4.29 3.65
CA PHE A 25 -4.73 -5.41 4.21
C PHE A 25 -5.35 -5.05 5.55
N GLU A 26 -6.56 -5.55 5.79
CA GLU A 26 -7.13 -5.58 7.13
C GLU A 26 -6.92 -6.93 7.80
N PHE A 27 -6.81 -6.92 9.13
CA PHE A 27 -6.42 -8.10 9.91
C PHE A 27 -7.39 -8.43 11.04
N ALA A 28 -7.58 -9.73 11.31
CA ALA A 28 -8.23 -10.21 12.53
C ALA A 28 -7.24 -10.99 13.42
N PRO A 29 -7.22 -10.77 14.75
CA PRO A 29 -6.29 -11.43 15.65
C PRO A 29 -6.66 -12.91 15.87
N VAL A 30 -5.67 -13.79 15.74
CA VAL A 30 -5.81 -15.22 16.03
C VAL A 30 -5.73 -15.45 17.54
N PRO A 31 -6.70 -16.15 18.17
CA PRO A 31 -6.65 -16.50 19.58
C PRO A 31 -5.34 -17.22 19.94
N LYS A 32 -4.71 -16.87 21.08
CA LYS A 32 -3.39 -17.39 21.50
C LYS A 32 -3.27 -18.92 21.42
N GLN A 33 -4.35 -19.64 21.72
CA GLN A 33 -4.40 -21.12 21.71
C GLN A 33 -4.36 -21.71 20.28
N ARG A 34 -4.74 -20.92 19.27
CA ARG A 34 -4.76 -21.32 17.85
C ARG A 34 -3.59 -20.75 17.05
N GLN A 35 -2.79 -19.87 17.63
CA GLN A 35 -1.59 -19.33 16.97
C GLN A 35 -0.59 -20.45 16.68
N ARG A 36 -0.15 -20.54 15.43
CA ARG A 36 0.81 -21.55 14.95
C ARG A 36 1.78 -20.90 13.99
N ARG A 37 3.04 -21.34 14.00
CA ARG A 37 4.08 -20.88 13.07
C ARG A 37 4.25 -19.34 13.03
N GLY A 38 4.03 -18.68 14.15
CA GLY A 38 4.11 -17.22 14.25
C GLY A 38 2.89 -16.46 13.74
N LEU A 39 1.86 -17.14 13.23
CA LEU A 39 0.61 -16.51 12.78
C LEU A 39 -0.18 -15.96 13.97
N ARG A 40 -0.13 -14.64 14.13
CA ARG A 40 -0.83 -13.90 15.19
C ARG A 40 -2.12 -13.23 14.72
N ASN A 41 -2.23 -12.95 13.43
CA ASN A 41 -3.41 -12.40 12.79
C ASN A 41 -3.68 -13.15 11.48
N GLU A 42 -4.88 -13.01 10.94
CA GLU A 42 -5.26 -13.42 9.59
C GLU A 42 -5.69 -12.21 8.78
N ILE A 43 -5.32 -12.18 7.50
CA ILE A 43 -5.84 -11.23 6.52
C ILE A 43 -7.33 -11.50 6.32
N ILE A 44 -8.15 -10.46 6.46
CA ILE A 44 -9.61 -10.52 6.31
C ILE A 44 -10.15 -9.66 5.17
N GLU A 45 -9.37 -8.68 4.70
CA GLU A 45 -9.65 -7.90 3.50
C GLU A 45 -8.34 -7.63 2.74
N VAL A 46 -8.43 -7.64 1.42
CA VAL A 46 -7.36 -7.28 0.49
C VAL A 46 -7.83 -6.10 -0.34
N GLY A 47 -7.16 -4.95 -0.20
CA GLY A 47 -7.43 -3.75 -0.97
C GLY A 47 -6.21 -3.36 -1.80
N ALA A 48 -6.39 -3.12 -3.10
CA ALA A 48 -5.30 -2.68 -3.95
C ALA A 48 -5.72 -1.69 -5.04
N VAL A 49 -4.80 -0.78 -5.36
CA VAL A 49 -4.92 0.17 -6.48
C VAL A 49 -3.74 -0.02 -7.42
N LYS A 50 -4.04 -0.24 -8.69
CA LYS A 50 -3.05 -0.40 -9.76
C LYS A 50 -2.81 0.93 -10.43
N LEU A 51 -1.54 1.32 -10.53
CA LEU A 51 -1.13 2.59 -11.12
C LEU A 51 -0.22 2.40 -12.33
N ASP A 52 -0.36 3.30 -13.31
CA ASP A 52 0.57 3.43 -14.42
C ASP A 52 1.89 4.11 -13.99
N TYR A 53 2.78 4.35 -14.95
CA TYR A 53 4.07 5.02 -14.72
C TYR A 53 3.94 6.47 -14.20
N HIS A 54 2.81 7.13 -14.44
CA HIS A 54 2.53 8.50 -14.02
C HIS A 54 1.70 8.56 -12.72
N GLY A 55 1.47 7.42 -12.07
CA GLY A 55 0.65 7.32 -10.88
C GLY A 55 -0.85 7.51 -11.14
N ASN A 56 -1.32 7.33 -12.39
CA ASN A 56 -2.75 7.34 -12.70
C ASN A 56 -3.36 5.96 -12.42
N VAL A 57 -4.59 5.96 -11.90
CA VAL A 57 -5.31 4.74 -11.56
C VAL A 57 -5.72 3.98 -12.83
N MET A 58 -5.30 2.73 -12.93
CA MET A 58 -5.68 1.79 -13.99
C MET A 58 -6.76 0.81 -13.55
N GLY A 59 -6.93 0.62 -12.24
CA GLY A 59 -7.95 -0.26 -11.68
C GLY A 59 -7.79 -0.47 -10.19
N GLU A 60 -8.80 -1.09 -9.62
CA GLU A 60 -8.89 -1.39 -8.19
C GLU A 60 -9.24 -2.86 -7.96
N PHE A 61 -8.85 -3.37 -6.80
CA PHE A 61 -9.16 -4.72 -6.33
C PHE A 61 -9.58 -4.65 -4.86
N SER A 62 -10.71 -5.26 -4.52
CA SER A 62 -11.16 -5.45 -3.14
C SER A 62 -11.79 -6.82 -3.00
N GLN A 63 -11.31 -7.62 -2.05
CA GLN A 63 -11.92 -8.90 -1.69
C GLN A 63 -11.72 -9.19 -0.20
N PHE A 64 -12.77 -9.73 0.44
CA PHE A 64 -12.61 -10.36 1.75
C PHE A 64 -11.90 -11.71 1.63
N ALA A 65 -11.25 -12.11 2.71
CA ALA A 65 -10.57 -13.38 2.85
C ALA A 65 -11.11 -14.17 4.04
N GLN A 66 -11.23 -15.48 3.86
CA GLN A 66 -11.75 -16.37 4.88
C GLN A 66 -10.77 -16.53 6.05
N THR A 67 -11.31 -16.44 7.27
CA THR A 67 -10.59 -16.80 8.49
C THR A 67 -10.62 -18.32 8.71
N GLU A 68 -9.46 -18.91 9.02
CA GLU A 68 -9.29 -20.35 9.27
C GLU A 68 -8.91 -20.63 10.74
N PHE A 69 -8.19 -19.70 11.37
CA PHE A 69 -7.68 -19.84 12.73
C PHE A 69 -8.36 -18.90 13.74
N THR A 70 -8.97 -17.85 13.24
CA THR A 70 -9.70 -16.86 14.03
C THR A 70 -11.11 -17.36 14.36
N GLU A 71 -11.56 -17.16 15.59
CA GLU A 71 -12.93 -17.49 16.02
C GLU A 71 -13.86 -16.28 15.74
N GLY A 72 -14.03 -15.94 14.46
CA GLY A 72 -14.82 -14.80 14.00
C GLY A 72 -14.16 -13.43 14.19
N VAL A 73 -14.80 -12.36 13.71
CA VAL A 73 -14.24 -10.99 13.82
C VAL A 73 -14.58 -10.39 15.19
N ALA A 74 -13.55 -10.10 15.98
CA ALA A 74 -13.70 -9.50 17.31
C ALA A 74 -14.35 -8.11 17.22
N PHE A 75 -15.13 -7.72 18.24
CA PHE A 75 -15.87 -6.45 18.25
C PHE A 75 -15.00 -5.22 17.91
N PRO A 76 -13.79 -5.03 18.50
CA PRO A 76 -12.97 -3.88 18.16
C PRO A 76 -12.53 -3.84 16.68
N VAL A 77 -12.29 -5.01 16.07
CA VAL A 77 -11.93 -5.09 14.64
C VAL A 77 -13.13 -4.75 13.78
N ARG A 78 -14.32 -5.26 14.13
CA ARG A 78 -15.56 -4.95 13.40
C ARG A 78 -15.93 -3.47 13.52
N GLU A 79 -15.76 -2.87 14.69
CA GLU A 79 -16.03 -1.44 14.91
C GLU A 79 -15.08 -0.57 14.09
N LEU A 80 -13.81 -0.99 13.97
CA LEU A 80 -12.80 -0.29 13.18
C LEU A 80 -13.01 -0.45 11.67
N THR A 81 -13.17 -1.68 11.20
CA THR A 81 -13.13 -2.05 9.77
C THR A 81 -14.50 -2.19 9.12
N GLY A 82 -15.57 -2.27 9.91
CA GLY A 82 -16.91 -2.61 9.42
C GLY A 82 -17.09 -4.09 9.04
N ILE A 83 -16.02 -4.89 9.02
CA ILE A 83 -16.04 -6.28 8.54
C ILE A 83 -16.68 -7.19 9.59
N SER A 84 -17.70 -7.96 9.19
CA SER A 84 -18.39 -8.89 10.08
C SER A 84 -17.80 -10.31 10.05
N ALA A 85 -18.16 -11.11 11.06
CA ALA A 85 -17.84 -12.53 11.06
C ALA A 85 -18.51 -13.30 9.90
N VAL A 86 -19.64 -12.81 9.38
CA VAL A 86 -20.33 -13.42 8.24
C VAL A 86 -19.57 -13.15 6.95
N ASP A 87 -19.07 -11.93 6.76
CA ASP A 87 -18.28 -11.54 5.58
C ASP A 87 -17.05 -12.43 5.43
N THR A 88 -16.32 -12.64 6.53
CA THR A 88 -15.15 -13.52 6.54
C THR A 88 -15.52 -15.00 6.44
N ALA A 89 -16.60 -15.47 7.06
CA ALA A 89 -17.00 -16.89 6.95
C ALA A 89 -17.42 -17.29 5.53
N MET A 90 -18.04 -16.35 4.79
CA MET A 90 -18.55 -16.55 3.42
C MET A 90 -17.54 -16.21 2.32
N ALA A 91 -16.40 -15.61 2.69
CA ALA A 91 -15.33 -15.29 1.76
C ALA A 91 -14.61 -16.54 1.24
N ASP A 92 -13.85 -16.37 0.17
CA ASP A 92 -12.96 -17.42 -0.32
C ASP A 92 -11.69 -17.55 0.55
N PRO A 93 -11.08 -18.74 0.62
CA PRO A 93 -9.79 -18.92 1.27
C PRO A 93 -8.72 -17.98 0.73
N LEU A 94 -7.79 -17.55 1.60
CA LEU A 94 -6.74 -16.60 1.25
C LEU A 94 -5.94 -17.03 0.01
N CYS A 95 -5.70 -18.33 -0.19
CA CYS A 95 -4.98 -18.83 -1.37
C CYS A 95 -5.68 -18.47 -2.69
N MET A 96 -7.01 -18.46 -2.72
CA MET A 96 -7.80 -18.09 -3.90
C MET A 96 -7.80 -16.59 -4.10
N VAL A 97 -7.90 -15.81 -3.03
CA VAL A 97 -7.85 -14.34 -3.08
C VAL A 97 -6.49 -13.86 -3.58
N ILE A 98 -5.39 -14.41 -3.05
CA ILE A 98 -4.02 -14.09 -3.48
C ILE A 98 -3.77 -14.51 -4.92
N LYS A 99 -4.31 -15.66 -5.35
CA LYS A 99 -4.23 -16.07 -6.76
C LYS A 99 -4.93 -15.05 -7.67
N ARG A 100 -6.15 -14.63 -7.34
CA ARG A 100 -6.88 -13.62 -8.12
C ARG A 100 -6.17 -12.27 -8.10
N LEU A 101 -5.61 -11.86 -6.97
CA LEU A 101 -4.80 -10.65 -6.88
C LEU A 101 -3.58 -10.76 -7.80
N SER A 102 -2.87 -11.90 -7.80
CA SER A 102 -1.71 -12.13 -8.67
C SER A 102 -2.10 -12.09 -10.15
N ASP A 103 -3.19 -12.77 -10.52
CA ASP A 103 -3.73 -12.77 -11.88
C ASP A 103 -4.15 -11.36 -12.32
N TRP A 104 -4.76 -10.61 -11.41
CA TRP A 104 -5.14 -9.22 -11.63
C TRP A 104 -3.92 -8.33 -11.81
N ILE A 105 -2.88 -8.43 -10.97
CA ILE A 105 -1.61 -7.69 -11.12
C ILE A 105 -1.01 -7.96 -12.50
N GLY A 106 -1.05 -9.22 -12.95
CA GLY A 106 -0.52 -9.66 -14.23
C GLY A 106 0.98 -9.97 -14.19
N ARG A 107 1.58 -10.22 -15.35
CA ARG A 107 2.94 -10.76 -15.49
C ARG A 107 4.05 -9.70 -15.65
N TYR A 108 3.72 -8.43 -15.48
CA TYR A 108 4.68 -7.35 -15.64
C TYR A 108 5.47 -7.12 -14.35
N SER A 109 6.68 -6.57 -14.46
CA SER A 109 7.44 -6.16 -13.27
C SER A 109 6.74 -4.98 -12.60
N ALA A 110 5.87 -5.29 -11.64
CA ALA A 110 5.24 -4.30 -10.78
C ALA A 110 5.93 -4.31 -9.43
N ARG A 111 6.06 -3.13 -8.82
CA ARG A 111 6.47 -2.99 -7.43
C ARG A 111 5.22 -2.83 -6.57
N VAL A 112 5.19 -3.54 -5.45
CA VAL A 112 4.13 -3.38 -4.45
C VAL A 112 4.51 -2.22 -3.54
N VAL A 113 3.59 -1.31 -3.29
CA VAL A 113 3.78 -0.18 -2.39
C VAL A 113 2.76 -0.30 -1.27
N CYS A 114 3.24 -0.40 -0.03
CA CYS A 114 2.37 -0.39 1.15
C CYS A 114 2.63 0.89 1.93
N TRP A 115 1.67 1.27 2.78
CA TRP A 115 1.92 2.34 3.72
C TRP A 115 3.12 2.00 4.60
N SER A 116 3.18 0.79 5.16
CA SER A 116 4.32 0.33 5.97
C SER A 116 4.74 -1.10 5.63
N GLY A 117 5.87 -1.56 6.16
CA GLY A 117 6.28 -2.97 6.03
C GLY A 117 5.38 -3.99 6.76
N ALA A 118 4.28 -3.59 7.42
CA ALA A 118 3.40 -4.49 8.15
C ALA A 118 2.71 -5.51 7.23
N ASP A 119 2.13 -5.03 6.13
CA ASP A 119 1.38 -5.82 5.14
C ASP A 119 2.24 -6.93 4.53
N ARG A 120 3.45 -6.58 4.10
CA ARG A 120 4.43 -7.53 3.58
C ARG A 120 4.74 -8.62 4.60
N ARG A 121 5.02 -8.25 5.85
CA ARG A 121 5.37 -9.23 6.90
C ARG A 121 4.19 -10.15 7.20
N GLN A 122 2.98 -9.61 7.28
CA GLN A 122 1.78 -10.40 7.52
C GLN A 122 1.51 -11.37 6.38
N LEU A 123 1.53 -10.90 5.12
CA LEU A 123 1.35 -11.76 3.94
C LEU A 123 2.34 -12.92 3.93
N LEU A 124 3.64 -12.65 4.12
CA LEU A 124 4.66 -13.70 4.15
C LEU A 124 4.45 -14.69 5.30
N THR A 125 4.12 -14.19 6.49
CA THR A 125 3.87 -15.03 7.68
C THR A 125 2.67 -15.95 7.47
N GLU A 126 1.58 -15.40 6.94
CA GLU A 126 0.35 -16.15 6.73
C GLU A 126 0.44 -17.14 5.59
N CYS A 127 1.04 -16.76 4.46
CA CYS A 127 1.29 -17.69 3.37
C CYS A 127 2.21 -18.84 3.82
N GLN A 128 3.24 -18.56 4.64
CA GLN A 128 4.06 -19.62 5.23
C GLN A 128 3.25 -20.53 6.17
N ALA A 129 2.37 -19.95 7.00
CA ALA A 129 1.58 -20.72 7.94
C ALA A 129 0.55 -21.62 7.24
N LYS A 130 -0.11 -21.10 6.19
CA LYS A 130 -1.17 -21.75 5.39
C LYS A 130 -0.64 -22.54 4.17
N HIS A 131 0.67 -22.56 3.95
CA HIS A 131 1.32 -23.20 2.79
C HIS A 131 0.82 -22.69 1.44
N ILE A 132 0.68 -21.36 1.33
CA ILE A 132 0.27 -20.68 0.09
C ILE A 132 1.53 -20.31 -0.68
N ASP A 133 1.57 -20.69 -1.96
CA ASP A 133 2.65 -20.33 -2.87
C ASP A 133 2.49 -18.89 -3.38
N LEU A 134 3.58 -18.11 -3.26
CA LEU A 134 3.68 -16.72 -3.72
C LEU A 134 4.60 -16.58 -4.94
N PHE A 135 4.95 -17.67 -5.63
CA PHE A 135 5.88 -17.65 -6.76
C PHE A 135 5.51 -16.63 -7.86
N ALA A 136 4.21 -16.44 -8.12
CA ALA A 136 3.71 -15.48 -9.11
C ALA A 136 3.47 -14.07 -8.54
N PHE A 137 3.63 -13.86 -7.23
CA PHE A 137 3.40 -12.58 -6.57
C PHE A 137 4.64 -11.69 -6.67
N PRO A 138 4.51 -10.36 -6.85
CA PRO A 138 5.65 -9.48 -6.92
C PRO A 138 6.56 -9.52 -5.67
N THR A 139 7.87 -9.56 -5.90
CA THR A 139 8.90 -9.61 -4.85
C THR A 139 9.53 -8.26 -4.53
N ASP A 140 9.30 -7.25 -5.37
CA ASP A 140 9.77 -5.87 -5.16
C ASP A 140 8.73 -5.09 -4.37
N TRP A 141 9.13 -4.57 -3.21
CA TRP A 141 8.25 -3.87 -2.26
C TRP A 141 8.87 -2.54 -1.85
N ALA A 142 8.03 -1.51 -1.70
CA ALA A 142 8.41 -0.22 -1.11
C ALA A 142 7.51 0.15 0.07
N ASP A 143 8.13 0.84 1.03
CA ASP A 143 7.51 1.37 2.25
C ASP A 143 7.35 2.89 2.08
N LEU A 144 6.12 3.35 1.95
CA LEU A 144 5.82 4.77 1.72
C LEU A 144 5.91 5.61 3.01
N GLN A 145 5.64 5.01 4.17
CA GLN A 145 5.72 5.64 5.49
C GLN A 145 7.14 6.10 5.78
N ALA A 146 8.17 5.34 5.41
CA ALA A 146 9.56 5.75 5.57
C ALA A 146 9.86 7.08 4.84
N PHE A 147 9.32 7.24 3.62
CA PHE A 147 9.44 8.48 2.87
C PHE A 147 8.74 9.64 3.58
N TYR A 148 7.47 9.44 3.97
CA TYR A 148 6.67 10.50 4.58
C TYR A 148 7.18 10.92 5.96
N THR A 149 7.66 9.96 6.76
CA THR A 149 8.32 10.23 8.04
C THR A 149 9.55 11.13 7.86
N SER A 150 10.30 10.97 6.77
CA SER A 150 11.49 11.76 6.48
C SER A 150 11.16 13.18 6.04
N ILE A 151 10.18 13.39 5.14
CA ILE A 151 9.81 14.74 4.67
C ILE A 151 9.06 15.58 5.71
N MET A 152 8.41 14.91 6.67
CA MET A 152 7.75 15.56 7.80
C MET A 152 8.73 15.91 8.92
N ASP A 153 9.98 15.44 8.83
CA ASP A 153 11.02 15.60 9.86
C ASP A 153 10.56 15.12 11.26
N VAL A 154 9.74 14.06 11.29
CA VAL A 154 9.19 13.46 12.52
C VAL A 154 10.00 12.28 13.03
N GLY A 155 11.15 11.98 12.43
CA GLY A 155 11.94 10.77 12.73
C GLY A 155 12.36 10.63 14.20
N SER A 156 12.41 11.70 14.98
CA SER A 156 12.64 11.65 16.44
C SER A 156 11.40 11.26 17.26
N HIS A 157 10.21 11.34 16.67
CA HIS A 157 8.92 11.13 17.33
C HIS A 157 8.26 9.78 16.97
N GLY A 158 8.77 9.07 15.97
CA GLY A 158 8.26 7.77 15.54
C GLY A 158 7.88 7.73 14.06
N CYS A 159 7.10 6.71 13.67
CA CYS A 159 6.62 6.53 12.30
C CYS A 159 5.25 7.17 12.12
N VAL A 160 5.05 7.97 11.07
CA VAL A 160 3.79 8.67 10.82
C VAL A 160 2.68 7.69 10.40
N SER A 161 1.48 7.82 10.98
CA SER A 161 0.31 7.03 10.56
C SER A 161 -0.22 7.47 9.20
N LEU A 162 -0.96 6.61 8.50
CA LEU A 162 -1.56 6.97 7.21
C LEU A 162 -2.51 8.16 7.36
N SER A 163 -3.32 8.14 8.43
CA SER A 163 -4.24 9.23 8.78
C SER A 163 -3.50 10.54 9.10
N ASP A 164 -2.40 10.50 9.86
CA ASP A 164 -1.61 11.70 10.14
C ASP A 164 -1.00 12.28 8.86
N ALA A 165 -0.47 11.42 7.98
CA ALA A 165 0.11 11.86 6.72
C ALA A 165 -0.97 12.41 5.77
N SER A 166 -2.12 11.73 5.67
CA SER A 166 -3.23 12.19 4.82
C SER A 166 -3.74 13.56 5.28
N THR A 167 -3.95 13.74 6.60
CA THR A 167 -4.31 15.04 7.19
C THR A 167 -3.25 16.10 6.94
N TRP A 168 -1.97 15.76 7.11
CA TRP A 168 -0.86 16.69 6.91
C TRP A 168 -0.76 17.19 5.47
N PHE A 169 -1.00 16.32 4.49
CA PHE A 169 -0.88 16.63 3.06
C PHE A 169 -2.21 16.94 2.37
N GLY A 170 -3.30 17.06 3.15
CA GLY A 170 -4.61 17.48 2.65
C GLY A 170 -5.29 16.44 1.75
N ILE A 171 -5.01 15.16 1.98
CA ILE A 171 -5.65 14.05 1.29
C ILE A 171 -6.80 13.57 2.18
N GLU A 172 -8.01 13.78 1.69
CA GLU A 172 -9.22 13.34 2.36
C GLU A 172 -9.57 11.90 1.98
N PHE A 173 -10.09 11.18 2.97
CA PHE A 173 -10.82 9.93 2.76
C PHE A 173 -12.15 10.26 2.10
N ASP A 174 -12.43 9.63 0.97
CA ASP A 174 -13.73 9.75 0.33
C ASP A 174 -14.67 8.71 0.94
N GLU A 175 -15.35 9.10 2.02
CA GLU A 175 -16.30 8.26 2.76
C GLU A 175 -17.41 7.69 1.86
N SER A 176 -17.71 8.33 0.72
CA SER A 176 -18.71 7.81 -0.23
C SER A 176 -18.24 6.56 -0.98
N THR A 177 -16.92 6.32 -1.01
CA THR A 177 -16.29 5.19 -1.71
C THR A 177 -15.71 4.15 -0.76
N GLY A 178 -15.79 4.38 0.55
CA GLY A 178 -15.28 3.52 1.62
C GLY A 178 -14.86 4.37 2.83
N HIS A 179 -14.95 3.81 4.04
CA HIS A 179 -14.48 4.50 5.25
C HIS A 179 -13.01 4.16 5.55
N ALA A 180 -12.36 4.97 6.39
CA ALA A 180 -11.01 4.66 6.90
C ALA A 180 -11.00 3.28 7.57
N HIS A 181 -9.95 2.47 7.37
CA HIS A 181 -9.89 1.05 7.76
C HIS A 181 -10.75 0.09 6.94
N SER A 182 -11.12 0.50 5.73
CA SER A 182 -11.33 -0.45 4.62
C SER A 182 -10.02 -0.52 3.85
N ALA A 183 -9.56 -1.73 3.55
CA ALA A 183 -8.28 -1.94 2.87
C ALA A 183 -8.22 -1.18 1.54
N LEU A 184 -9.33 -1.11 0.77
CA LEU A 184 -9.34 -0.39 -0.49
C LEU A 184 -9.30 1.14 -0.30
N ALA A 185 -9.97 1.67 0.73
CA ALA A 185 -9.94 3.10 1.04
C ALA A 185 -8.52 3.53 1.43
N ASP A 186 -7.85 2.75 2.28
CA ASP A 186 -6.48 3.00 2.73
C ASP A 186 -5.48 2.87 1.56
N ALA A 187 -5.68 1.88 0.66
CA ALA A 187 -4.91 1.77 -0.57
C ALA A 187 -5.11 2.98 -1.51
N ARG A 188 -6.31 3.55 -1.62
CA ARG A 188 -6.58 4.76 -2.42
C ARG A 188 -5.87 5.99 -1.83
N VAL A 189 -5.92 6.18 -0.51
CA VAL A 189 -5.21 7.29 0.14
C VAL A 189 -3.71 7.13 -0.04
N THR A 190 -3.18 5.92 0.15
CA THR A 190 -1.77 5.59 -0.10
C THR A 190 -1.38 5.87 -1.56
N ALA A 191 -2.26 5.59 -2.52
CA ALA A 191 -2.04 5.88 -3.94
C ALA A 191 -1.99 7.40 -4.24
N LYS A 192 -2.85 8.19 -3.61
CA LYS A 192 -2.83 9.67 -3.72
C LYS A 192 -1.52 10.24 -3.14
N LEU A 193 -1.06 9.73 -2.00
CA LEU A 193 0.22 10.08 -1.39
C LEU A 193 1.40 9.67 -2.30
N LEU A 194 1.37 8.47 -2.86
CA LEU A 194 2.39 8.01 -3.80
C LEU A 194 2.46 8.91 -5.04
N LYS A 195 1.30 9.29 -5.61
CA LYS A 195 1.26 10.21 -6.76
C LYS A 195 1.84 11.58 -6.40
N GLN A 196 1.49 12.13 -5.24
CA GLN A 196 2.06 13.39 -4.75
C GLN A 196 3.59 13.32 -4.62
N MET A 197 4.13 12.22 -4.08
CA MET A 197 5.58 11.96 -4.03
C MET A 197 6.20 11.92 -5.43
N MET A 198 5.57 11.23 -6.38
CA MET A 198 6.07 11.11 -7.75
C MET A 198 6.15 12.47 -8.46
N ASP A 199 5.10 13.28 -8.30
CA ASP A 199 4.97 14.63 -8.88
C ASP A 199 5.89 15.65 -8.18
N GLY A 200 6.19 15.43 -6.89
CA GLY A 200 7.00 16.34 -6.08
C GLY A 200 6.26 17.61 -5.64
N ASP A 201 4.92 17.66 -5.77
CA ASP A 201 4.07 18.77 -5.33
C ASP A 201 3.57 18.54 -3.90
N TYR A 202 4.43 18.82 -2.92
CA TYR A 202 4.12 18.66 -1.50
C TYR A 202 3.42 19.90 -0.96
N ARG A 203 2.10 19.85 -0.81
CA ARG A 203 1.32 20.91 -0.17
C ARG A 203 0.93 20.51 1.24
N VAL A 204 1.28 21.36 2.20
CA VAL A 204 0.89 21.16 3.60
C VAL A 204 -0.52 21.71 3.78
N SER A 205 -1.39 20.89 4.37
CA SER A 205 -2.75 21.24 4.73
C SER A 205 -2.79 22.21 5.91
N PRO A 206 -3.81 23.10 6.00
CA PRO A 206 -4.09 23.85 7.21
C PRO A 206 -4.26 22.96 8.46
N HIS A 207 -4.75 21.73 8.30
CA HIS A 207 -4.94 20.75 9.38
C HIS A 207 -3.65 20.08 9.85
N ALA A 208 -2.51 20.32 9.18
CA ALA A 208 -1.23 19.80 9.64
C ALA A 208 -0.86 20.27 11.05
N GLN A 209 -1.36 21.44 11.47
CA GLN A 209 -1.13 21.98 12.81
C GLN A 209 -1.68 21.07 13.91
N GLU A 210 -2.85 20.45 13.69
CA GLU A 210 -3.46 19.51 14.64
C GLU A 210 -2.57 18.28 14.85
N VAL A 211 -2.01 17.75 13.75
CA VAL A 211 -1.07 16.62 13.81
C VAL A 211 0.20 17.02 14.57
N ARG A 212 0.74 18.22 14.33
CA ARG A 212 1.92 18.72 15.06
C ARG A 212 1.68 18.81 16.56
N GLU A 213 0.54 19.35 16.96
CA GLU A 213 0.17 19.49 18.38
C GLU A 213 0.05 18.12 19.04
N ARG A 214 -0.59 17.14 18.38
CA ARG A 214 -0.62 15.74 18.87
C ARG A 214 0.76 15.13 19.04
N TRP A 215 1.70 15.48 18.16
CA TRP A 215 3.07 14.99 18.16
C TRP A 215 4.05 15.83 19.00
N GLY A 216 3.59 16.94 19.60
CA GLY A 216 4.41 17.85 20.41
C GLY A 216 5.47 18.61 19.60
N MET A 217 5.23 18.86 18.32
CA MET A 217 6.12 19.61 17.44
C MET A 217 5.89 21.12 17.56
N GLY A 218 6.96 21.94 17.54
CA GLY A 218 6.86 23.40 17.65
C GLY A 218 6.13 24.10 16.49
N GLU A 219 5.97 25.43 16.54
CA GLU A 219 5.07 26.20 15.65
C GLU A 219 5.47 26.29 14.16
N ARG A 220 6.71 25.96 13.77
CA ARG A 220 7.16 26.16 12.38
C ARG A 220 6.83 24.98 11.46
N VAL A 221 5.86 25.18 10.57
CA VAL A 221 5.66 24.34 9.38
C VAL A 221 6.87 24.51 8.46
N GLN A 222 7.75 23.51 8.43
CA GLN A 222 8.76 23.38 7.39
C GLN A 222 8.72 21.95 6.86
N THR A 223 8.16 21.76 5.67
CA THR A 223 8.47 20.60 4.85
C THR A 223 9.89 20.77 4.36
N ARG A 224 10.81 20.04 4.98
CA ARG A 224 12.19 19.94 4.49
C ARG A 224 12.42 18.50 4.13
N LEU A 225 12.89 18.27 2.91
CA LEU A 225 13.66 17.07 2.64
C LEU A 225 14.85 17.12 3.60
N SER A 226 14.82 16.28 4.62
CA SER A 226 15.94 16.11 5.52
C SER A 226 17.18 15.82 4.66
N SER A 227 18.19 16.70 4.73
CA SER A 227 19.47 16.51 4.04
C SER A 227 20.21 15.24 4.48
N LYS A 228 19.67 14.50 5.46
CA LYS A 228 20.19 13.24 5.97
C LYS A 228 19.81 12.01 5.13
N CYS A 229 19.00 12.13 4.09
CA CYS A 229 18.53 10.97 3.33
C CYS A 229 18.93 11.00 1.85
N SER A 230 20.17 10.62 1.55
CA SER A 230 20.57 10.18 0.21
C SER A 230 19.66 9.06 -0.33
N GLU A 231 19.11 8.25 0.57
CA GLU A 231 18.17 7.15 0.28
C GLU A 231 16.82 7.62 -0.30
N LEU A 232 16.39 8.86 -0.06
CA LEU A 232 15.18 9.42 -0.68
C LEU A 232 15.40 9.74 -2.16
N GLY A 233 16.59 10.23 -2.49
CA GLY A 233 17.03 10.39 -3.88
C GLY A 233 17.04 9.04 -4.58
N ASP A 234 17.56 8.01 -3.93
CA ASP A 234 17.57 6.64 -4.45
C ASP A 234 16.18 6.00 -4.50
N LEU A 235 15.26 6.29 -3.58
CA LEU A 235 13.88 5.79 -3.63
C LEU A 235 13.10 6.48 -4.75
N LEU A 236 13.18 7.80 -4.85
CA LEU A 236 12.62 8.58 -5.97
C LEU A 236 13.23 8.13 -7.30
N LEU A 237 14.55 7.91 -7.35
CA LEU A 237 15.23 7.37 -8.53
C LEU A 237 14.83 5.92 -8.79
N LYS A 238 14.69 5.04 -7.81
CA LYS A 238 14.23 3.65 -8.02
C LYS A 238 12.76 3.56 -8.41
N LEU A 239 11.94 4.51 -8.00
CA LEU A 239 10.54 4.62 -8.43
C LEU A 239 10.44 5.21 -9.84
N LYS A 240 11.35 6.12 -10.21
CA LYS A 240 11.42 6.75 -11.55
C LYS A 240 12.24 5.96 -12.58
N ALA A 241 13.25 5.20 -12.17
CA ALA A 241 14.23 4.50 -13.02
C ALA A 241 13.71 3.14 -13.52
N GLY A 242 12.46 3.11 -13.99
CA GLY A 242 11.97 2.03 -14.87
C GLY A 242 12.59 2.06 -16.28
N VAL A 243 13.80 2.60 -16.45
CA VAL A 243 14.56 2.56 -17.69
C VAL A 243 15.67 1.53 -17.50
N GLY A 244 15.63 0.51 -18.35
CA GLY A 244 16.26 -0.78 -18.10
C GLY A 244 17.77 -0.79 -17.91
N HIS A 245 18.20 -1.86 -17.24
CA HIS A 245 19.39 -2.61 -17.60
C HIS A 245 18.97 -4.04 -17.93
#